data_AF-A0A7Y2U5R3-F1
#
_entry.id   AF-A0A7Y2U5R3-F1
#
_cell.length_a   1.000
_cell.length_b   1.000
_cell.length_c   1.000
_cell.angle_alpha   90.00
_cell.angle_beta   90.00
_cell.angle_gamma   90.00
#
_symmetry.space_group_name_H-M   'P 1'
#
loop_
_entity.id
_entity.type
_entity.pdbx_description
1 polymer ?
#
loop_
_entity_poly.entity_id
_entity_poly.type
_entity_poly.pdbx_seq_one_letter_code
_entity_poly.pdbx_strand_id
1 'polypeptide(L)'
;KGAAGDPDRTMVWVRREGGARYQGRAYYAIRKGPWKLLQNHPFEPMQLVNLADDPYEQNPLPAEGKSAKQLTDALMKHIQAAGSVPWQAPMAKQP
;
A
#
# COMPACT_ATOMS: atom_id res chain seq x y z
N LYS A 1 -23.56 -14.64 -7.11
CA LYS A 1 -22.78 -13.42 -7.43
C LYS A 1 -22.52 -12.70 -6.11
N GLY A 2 -21.26 -12.44 -5.74
CA GLY A 2 -20.96 -11.69 -4.52
C GLY A 2 -21.43 -10.25 -4.67
N ALA A 3 -21.98 -9.66 -3.61
CA ALA A 3 -22.30 -8.24 -3.58
C ALA A 3 -21.03 -7.43 -3.84
N ALA A 4 -21.16 -6.33 -4.60
CA ALA A 4 -20.07 -5.37 -4.71
C ALA A 4 -19.75 -4.85 -3.30
N GLY A 5 -18.47 -4.90 -2.91
CA GLY A 5 -18.04 -4.37 -1.62
C GLY A 5 -18.30 -2.87 -1.53
N ASP A 6 -18.41 -2.37 -0.30
CA ASP A 6 -18.54 -0.94 -0.02
C ASP A 6 -17.39 -0.15 -0.69
N PRO A 7 -17.68 0.77 -1.63
CA PRO A 7 -16.66 1.56 -2.31
C PRO A 7 -15.89 2.50 -1.36
N ASP A 8 -16.46 2.87 -0.21
CA ASP A 8 -15.82 3.75 0.76
C ASP A 8 -14.93 3.00 1.76
N ARG A 9 -14.97 1.66 1.74
CA ARG A 9 -14.05 0.83 2.52
C ARG A 9 -12.62 1.08 2.07
N THR A 10 -11.77 1.45 3.02
CA THR A 10 -10.33 1.53 2.77
C THR A 10 -9.74 0.12 2.67
N MET A 11 -9.06 -0.15 1.58
CA MET A 11 -8.37 -1.42 1.32
C MET A 11 -6.87 -1.17 1.28
N VAL A 12 -6.10 -2.01 1.97
CA VAL A 12 -4.64 -1.95 1.97
C VAL A 12 -4.10 -3.32 1.55
N TRP A 13 -3.16 -3.33 0.61
CA TRP A 13 -2.42 -4.51 0.20
C TRP A 13 -0.95 -4.29 0.56
N VAL A 14 -0.35 -5.32 1.12
CA VAL A 14 1.04 -5.30 1.56
C VAL A 14 1.70 -6.57 1.07
N ARG A 15 2.88 -6.45 0.48
CA ARG A 15 3.79 -7.59 0.29
C ARG A 15 5.13 -7.23 0.89
N ARG A 16 5.66 -8.13 1.70
CA ARG A 16 7.02 -8.08 2.23
C ARG A 16 7.79 -9.26 1.68
N GLU A 17 8.90 -8.98 1.00
CA GLU A 17 9.69 -10.00 0.31
C GLU A 17 11.19 -9.80 0.55
N GLY A 18 11.92 -10.92 0.58
CA GLY A 18 13.36 -10.95 0.78
C GLY A 18 14.17 -10.95 -0.53
N GLY A 19 15.40 -11.46 -0.44
CA GLY A 19 16.33 -11.56 -1.57
C GLY A 19 16.92 -10.21 -1.99
N ALA A 20 17.89 -10.26 -2.91
CA ALA A 20 18.62 -9.06 -3.36
C ALA A 20 17.71 -8.01 -4.02
N ARG A 21 16.62 -8.45 -4.66
CA ARG A 21 15.69 -7.59 -5.39
C ARG A 21 14.82 -6.72 -4.47
N TYR A 22 14.35 -7.25 -3.34
CA TYR A 22 13.40 -6.55 -2.45
C TYR A 22 14.01 -6.16 -1.10
N GLN A 23 15.16 -6.75 -0.73
CA GLN A 23 15.95 -6.44 0.47
C GLN A 23 15.15 -6.47 1.78
N GLY A 24 14.13 -7.32 1.87
CA GLY A 24 13.29 -7.44 3.06
C GLY A 24 12.32 -6.27 3.27
N ARG A 25 12.22 -5.34 2.31
CA ARG A 25 11.31 -4.20 2.35
C ARG A 25 9.89 -4.63 1.98
N ALA A 26 8.93 -3.92 2.55
CA ALA A 26 7.53 -4.03 2.14
C ALA A 26 7.21 -2.97 1.09
N TYR A 27 6.29 -3.30 0.19
CA TYR A 27 5.66 -2.36 -0.72
C TYR A 27 4.14 -2.46 -0.61
N TYR A 28 3.47 -1.39 -1.01
CA TYR A 28 2.11 -1.12 -0.59
C TYR A 28 1.20 -0.70 -1.75
N ALA A 29 -0.07 -1.05 -1.62
CA ALA A 29 -1.15 -0.35 -2.30
C ALA A 29 -2.23 0.01 -1.28
N ILE A 30 -2.86 1.18 -1.45
CA ILE A 30 -4.02 1.57 -0.65
C ILE A 30 -5.08 2.15 -1.58
N ARG A 31 -6.35 1.79 -1.37
CA ARG A 31 -7.49 2.29 -2.14
C ARG A 31 -8.58 2.77 -1.21
N LYS A 32 -9.20 3.90 -1.56
CA LYS A 32 -10.46 4.36 -0.98
C LYS A 32 -11.29 5.06 -2.07
N GLY A 33 -12.51 4.59 -2.30
CA GLY A 33 -13.33 5.04 -3.42
C GLY A 33 -12.63 4.78 -4.77
N PRO A 34 -12.57 5.77 -5.67
CA PRO A 34 -11.93 5.61 -6.97
C PRO A 34 -10.40 5.76 -6.91
N TRP A 35 -9.85 6.34 -5.84
CA TRP A 35 -8.42 6.64 -5.75
C TRP A 35 -7.64 5.47 -5.18
N LYS A 36 -6.53 5.15 -5.84
CA LYS A 36 -5.55 4.14 -5.45
C LYS A 36 -4.16 4.78 -5.41
N LEU A 37 -3.41 4.54 -4.34
CA LEU A 37 -1.99 4.87 -4.23
C LEU A 37 -1.21 3.55 -4.25
N LEU A 38 -0.23 3.42 -5.13
CA LEU A 38 0.42 2.15 -5.46
C LEU A 38 1.94 2.28 -5.51
N GLN A 39 2.60 1.22 -5.06
CA GLN A 39 4.00 0.91 -5.32
C GLN A 39 4.09 -0.56 -5.75
N ASN A 40 4.51 -0.83 -6.99
CA ASN A 40 4.81 -2.15 -7.53
C ASN A 40 6.19 -2.67 -7.11
N HIS A 41 7.12 -1.78 -6.76
CA HIS A 41 8.46 -2.13 -6.28
C HIS A 41 8.89 -1.29 -5.07
N PRO A 42 9.50 -1.85 -4.01
CA PRO A 42 9.80 -1.11 -2.77
C PRO A 42 10.78 0.09 -2.90
N PHE A 43 11.36 0.33 -4.08
CA PHE A 43 12.30 1.41 -4.35
C PHE A 43 11.77 2.45 -5.34
N GLU A 44 10.60 2.23 -5.93
CA GLU A 44 9.98 3.23 -6.80
C GLU A 44 9.14 4.20 -5.96
N PRO A 45 8.93 5.44 -6.42
CA PRO A 45 8.03 6.37 -5.76
C PRO A 45 6.59 5.84 -5.81
N MET A 46 5.76 6.26 -4.84
CA MET A 46 4.33 5.98 -4.91
C MET A 46 3.73 6.66 -6.15
N GLN A 47 2.75 5.99 -6.75
CA GLN A 47 1.98 6.49 -7.88
C GLN A 47 0.49 6.55 -7.51
N LEU A 48 -0.21 7.54 -8.04
CA LEU A 48 -1.64 7.74 -7.84
C LEU A 48 -2.41 7.30 -9.09
N VAL A 49 -3.48 6.52 -8.91
CA VAL A 49 -4.37 6.08 -9.98
C VAL A 49 -5.80 6.41 -9.60
N ASN A 50 -6.57 6.93 -10.56
CA ASN A 50 -8.03 7.02 -10.44
C ASN A 50 -8.65 5.86 -11.23
N LEU A 51 -9.17 4.85 -10.53
CA LEU A 51 -9.74 3.64 -11.15
C LEU A 51 -11.08 3.88 -11.86
N ALA A 52 -11.74 5.03 -11.64
CA ALA A 52 -12.91 5.40 -12.43
C ALA A 52 -12.52 5.90 -13.83
N ASP A 53 -11.41 6.64 -13.92
CA ASP A 53 -10.91 7.23 -15.17
C ASP A 53 -9.93 6.28 -15.89
N ASP A 54 -9.17 5.49 -15.14
CA ASP A 54 -8.13 4.57 -15.59
C ASP A 54 -8.29 3.18 -14.94
N PRO A 55 -9.33 2.41 -15.33
CA PRO A 55 -9.63 1.11 -14.72
C PRO A 55 -8.56 0.04 -14.98
N TYR A 56 -7.66 0.26 -15.95
CA TYR A 56 -6.57 -0.64 -16.30
C TYR A 56 -5.21 -0.15 -15.82
N GLU A 57 -5.17 0.93 -15.04
CA GLU A 57 -3.97 1.50 -14.41
C GLU A 57 -2.84 1.80 -15.40
N GLN A 58 -3.18 2.23 -16.62
CA GLN A 58 -2.23 2.48 -17.70
C GLN A 58 -1.52 3.82 -17.61
N ASN A 59 -2.11 4.80 -16.90
CA ASN A 59 -1.66 6.18 -16.84
C ASN A 59 -1.54 6.66 -15.38
N PRO A 60 -0.64 6.06 -14.58
CA PRO A 60 -0.41 6.50 -13.21
C PRO A 60 0.10 7.94 -13.16
N LEU A 61 -0.38 8.69 -12.17
CA LEU A 61 0.02 10.05 -11.87
C LEU A 61 1.05 10.07 -10.73
N PRO A 62 1.85 11.15 -10.59
CA PRO A 62 2.64 11.39 -9.39
C PRO A 62 1.75 11.38 -8.12
N ALA A 63 2.29 10.92 -7.00
CA ALA A 63 1.59 10.86 -5.71
C ALA A 63 1.43 12.25 -5.05
N GLU A 64 0.70 13.13 -5.72
CA GLU A 64 0.53 14.53 -5.34
C GLU A 64 -0.94 14.92 -5.18
N GLY A 65 -1.18 16.09 -4.57
CA GLY A 65 -2.52 16.63 -4.36
C GLY A 65 -3.29 16.00 -3.20
N LYS A 66 -4.56 16.40 -3.08
CA LYS A 66 -5.40 16.11 -1.91
C LYS A 66 -5.66 14.61 -1.74
N SER A 67 -6.00 13.90 -2.81
CA SER A 67 -6.30 12.45 -2.76
C SER A 67 -5.07 11.63 -2.38
N ALA A 68 -3.90 11.92 -2.98
CA ALA A 68 -2.65 11.27 -2.59
C ALA A 68 -2.33 11.52 -1.12
N LYS A 69 -2.44 12.76 -0.64
CA LYS A 69 -2.21 13.08 0.77
C LYS A 69 -3.13 12.27 1.71
N GLN A 70 -4.42 12.20 1.41
CA GLN A 70 -5.37 11.45 2.23
C GLN A 70 -5.04 9.95 2.28
N LEU A 71 -4.67 9.36 1.14
CA LEU A 71 -4.27 7.96 1.06
C LEU A 71 -2.93 7.70 1.77
N THR A 72 -1.94 8.59 1.61
CA THR A 72 -0.66 8.52 2.33
C THR A 72 -0.88 8.60 3.84
N ASP A 73 -1.71 9.53 4.32
CA ASP A 73 -2.02 9.66 5.75
C ASP A 73 -2.69 8.39 6.31
N ALA A 74 -3.62 7.79 5.54
CA ALA A 74 -4.26 6.53 5.92
C ALA A 74 -3.28 5.34 5.90
N LEU A 75 -2.39 5.27 4.91
CA LEU A 75 -1.38 4.22 4.80
C LEU A 75 -0.36 4.30 5.95
N MET A 76 0.09 5.51 6.31
CA MET A 76 0.99 5.70 7.44
C MET A 76 0.38 5.18 8.74
N LYS A 77 -0.90 5.50 9.00
CA LYS A 77 -1.62 4.98 10.17
C LYS A 77 -1.71 3.46 10.17
N HIS A 78 -1.98 2.85 9.01
CA HIS A 78 -1.98 1.40 8.87
C HIS A 78 -0.60 0.79 9.18
N ILE A 79 0.48 1.35 8.63
CA ILE A 79 1.85 0.87 8.86
C ILE A 79 2.22 0.97 10.33
N GLN A 80 1.89 2.08 11.00
CA GLN A 80 2.14 2.25 12.44
C GLN A 80 1.38 1.22 13.27
N ALA A 81 0.09 1.02 12.97
CA ALA A 81 -0.72 0.01 13.65
C ALA A 81 -0.16 -1.41 13.44
N ALA A 82 0.21 -1.76 12.20
CA ALA A 82 0.80 -3.06 11.87
C ALA A 82 2.17 -3.25 12.54
N GLY A 83 2.97 -2.19 12.65
CA GLY A 83 4.28 -2.21 13.30
C GLY A 83 4.22 -2.48 14.81
N SER A 84 3.07 -2.29 15.45
CA SER A 84 2.87 -2.66 16.86
C SER A 84 2.72 -4.18 17.06
N VAL A 85 2.46 -4.93 15.98
CA VAL A 85 2.34 -6.39 16.00
C VAL A 85 3.63 -7.01 15.45
N PRO A 86 4.39 -7.79 16.24
CA PRO A 86 5.60 -8.41 15.77
C PRO A 86 5.30 -9.48 14.71
N TRP A 87 5.81 -9.26 13.50
CA TRP A 87 5.63 -10.18 12.37
C TRP A 87 6.70 -11.28 12.30
N GLN A 88 7.86 -11.04 12.93
CA GLN A 88 8.90 -12.03 13.17
C GLN A 88 9.02 -12.22 14.67
N ALA A 89 9.16 -13.47 15.10
CA ALA A 89 9.55 -13.76 16.47
C ALA A 89 10.90 -13.08 16.75
N PRO A 90 11.11 -12.56 17.98
CA PRO A 90 12.42 -12.05 18.36
C PRO A 90 13.46 -13.14 18.17
N MET A 91 14.61 -12.77 17.60
CA MET A 91 15.73 -13.70 17.50
C MET A 91 16.12 -14.13 18.92
N ALA A 92 16.32 -15.44 19.11
CA ALA A 92 16.85 -15.94 20.37
C ALA A 92 18.17 -15.22 20.67
N LYS A 93 18.37 -14.78 21.92
CA LYS A 93 19.65 -14.20 22.33
C LYS A 93 20.73 -15.25 22.09
N GLN A 94 21.76 -14.89 21.31
CA GLN A 94 22.95 -15.74 21.21
C GLN A 94 23.59 -15.83 22.60
N PRO A 95 24.07 -17.01 23.03
CA PRO A 95 24.69 -17.21 24.33
C PRO A 95 25.95 -16.35 24.51
#